data_AF-A0A6B0UU28-F1
#
_entry.id   AF-A0A6B0UU28-F1
#
_cell.length_a   1.000
_cell.length_b   1.000
_cell.length_c   1.000
_cell.angle_alpha   90.00
_cell.angle_beta   90.00
_cell.angle_gamma   90.00
#
_symmetry.space_group_name_H-M   'P 1'
#
loop_
_entity.id
_entity.type
_entity.pdbx_description
1 polymer ?
#
loop_
_entity_poly.entity_id
_entity_poly.type
_entity_poly.pdbx_seq_one_letter_code
_entity_poly.pdbx_strand_id
1 'polypeptide(L)'
;MTASTLWYHLLSIMATLVLSLYHIANVEVAPMVHASRLSQLWQYANPRSLAHAVLHAFLGGVAVRALLGLSQGRYSELVVGCGGAERHRCLNEGHIFLVLHGVFTGVLLHLRRLSGRQHCLSFPVIQLKFANARSQVNLVL
;
A
#
# COMPACT_ATOMS: atom_id res chain seq x y z
N MET A 1 -15.81 22.28 13.41
CA MET A 1 -14.46 21.70 13.61
C MET A 1 -13.80 22.41 14.77
N THR A 2 -13.41 21.69 15.82
CA THR A 2 -12.65 22.26 16.95
C THR A 2 -11.16 22.21 16.66
N ALA A 3 -10.34 23.07 17.29
CA ALA A 3 -8.89 23.04 17.09
C ALA A 3 -8.26 21.67 17.40
N SER A 4 -8.82 20.94 18.38
CA SER A 4 -8.37 19.59 18.76
C SER A 4 -8.65 18.53 17.69
N THR A 5 -9.81 18.58 17.03
CA THR A 5 -10.17 17.64 15.95
C THR A 5 -9.34 17.90 14.69
N LEU A 6 -9.07 19.17 14.41
CA LEU A 6 -8.19 19.58 13.31
C LEU A 6 -6.76 19.05 13.48
N TRP A 7 -6.19 19.22 14.68
CA TRP A 7 -4.87 18.72 15.03
C TRP A 7 -4.79 17.19 14.93
N TYR A 8 -5.83 16.48 15.39
CA TYR A 8 -5.92 15.02 15.27
C TYR A 8 -5.86 14.55 13.80
N HIS A 9 -6.65 15.18 12.91
CA HIS A 9 -6.63 14.81 11.48
C HIS A 9 -5.28 15.10 10.83
N LEU A 10 -4.67 16.25 11.11
CA LEU A 10 -3.34 16.60 10.60
C LEU A 10 -2.26 15.63 11.10
N LEU A 11 -2.26 15.31 12.40
CA LEU A 11 -1.35 14.31 12.97
C LEU A 11 -1.52 12.94 12.33
N SER A 12 -2.76 12.51 12.08
CA SER A 12 -3.02 11.21 11.45
C SER A 12 -2.48 11.15 10.01
N ILE A 13 -2.66 12.21 9.22
CA ILE A 13 -2.10 12.30 7.86
C ILE A 13 -0.57 12.27 7.93
N MET A 14 0.02 13.10 8.79
CA MET A 14 1.48 13.15 8.95
C MET A 14 2.05 11.80 9.40
N ALA A 15 1.41 11.10 10.33
CA ALA A 15 1.83 9.78 10.78
C ALA A 15 1.79 8.76 9.62
N THR A 16 0.72 8.75 8.82
CA THR A 16 0.65 7.86 7.64
C THR A 16 1.72 8.18 6.60
N LEU A 17 2.03 9.46 6.39
CA LEU A 17 3.08 9.91 5.47
C LEU A 17 4.46 9.45 5.96
N VAL A 18 4.81 9.75 7.22
CA VAL A 18 6.10 9.37 7.82
C VAL A 18 6.28 7.86 7.80
N LEU A 19 5.25 7.08 8.14
CA LEU A 19 5.31 5.62 8.08
C LEU A 19 5.52 5.12 6.65
N SER A 20 4.90 5.77 5.66
CA SER A 20 5.07 5.40 4.25
C SER A 20 6.50 5.70 3.74
N LEU A 21 7.07 6.84 4.14
CA LEU A 21 8.46 7.20 3.82
C LEU A 21 9.44 6.26 4.52
N TYR A 22 9.23 5.97 5.81
CA TYR A 22 10.03 5.01 6.56
C TYR A 22 9.99 3.62 5.91
N HIS A 23 8.81 3.18 5.47
CA HIS A 23 8.66 1.91 4.77
C HIS A 23 9.40 1.90 3.42
N ILE A 24 9.42 3.01 2.69
CA ILE A 24 10.19 3.11 1.44
C ILE A 24 11.70 3.08 1.72
N ALA A 25 12.15 3.79 2.75
CA ALA A 25 13.58 3.96 3.06
C ALA A 25 14.21 2.73 3.73
N ASN A 26 13.50 2.07 4.65
CA ASN A 26 14.08 1.03 5.52
C ASN A 26 13.56 -0.38 5.22
N VAL A 27 12.48 -0.53 4.45
CA VAL A 27 11.94 -1.84 4.06
C VAL A 27 12.38 -2.15 2.62
N GLU A 28 13.71 -2.25 2.44
CA GLU A 28 14.29 -2.94 1.30
C GLU A 28 13.93 -4.43 1.40
N VAL A 29 12.86 -4.82 0.72
CA VAL A 29 12.56 -6.24 0.53
C VAL A 29 13.51 -6.72 -0.55
N ALA A 30 14.36 -7.66 -0.17
CA ALA A 30 15.21 -8.42 -1.08
C ALA A 30 14.40 -8.84 -2.32
N PRO A 31 14.92 -8.66 -3.53
CA PRO A 31 14.25 -9.10 -4.74
C PRO A 31 14.06 -10.62 -4.66
N MET A 32 12.80 -11.05 -4.51
CA MET A 32 12.43 -12.46 -4.58
C MET A 32 12.27 -12.81 -6.05
N VAL A 33 13.13 -13.69 -6.55
CA VAL A 33 13.08 -14.18 -7.94
C VAL A 33 11.99 -15.25 -8.02
N HIS A 34 10.85 -14.89 -8.59
CA HIS A 34 9.77 -15.85 -8.85
C HIS A 34 10.12 -16.75 -10.04
N ALA A 35 10.41 -18.02 -9.77
CA ALA A 35 10.67 -18.99 -10.83
C ALA A 35 9.40 -19.46 -11.59
N SER A 36 8.19 -19.28 -11.04
CA SER A 36 6.94 -19.75 -11.66
C SER A 36 5.71 -18.91 -11.27
N ARG A 37 4.62 -18.95 -12.07
CA ARG A 37 3.37 -18.25 -11.75
C ARG A 37 2.68 -18.78 -10.47
N LEU A 38 2.92 -20.04 -10.13
CA LEU A 38 2.45 -20.65 -8.88
C LEU A 38 3.16 -20.08 -7.65
N SER A 39 4.45 -19.76 -7.74
CA SER A 39 5.16 -19.11 -6.63
C SER A 39 4.69 -17.66 -6.40
N GLN A 40 4.13 -17.01 -7.44
CA GLN A 40 3.50 -15.70 -7.31
C GLN A 40 2.19 -15.77 -6.51
N LEU A 41 1.32 -16.74 -6.82
CA LEU A 41 0.09 -17.01 -6.05
C LEU A 41 0.39 -17.35 -4.59
N TRP A 42 1.42 -18.16 -4.36
CA TRP A 42 1.88 -18.51 -3.02
C TRP A 42 2.35 -17.30 -2.21
N GLN A 43 2.94 -16.30 -2.87
CA GLN A 43 3.40 -15.08 -2.19
C GLN A 43 2.25 -14.18 -1.75
N TYR A 44 1.12 -14.16 -2.48
CA TYR A 44 -0.11 -13.51 -2.00
C TYR A 44 -0.72 -14.24 -0.79
N ALA A 45 -0.58 -15.56 -0.74
CA ALA A 45 -1.03 -16.40 0.38
C ALA A 45 -0.05 -16.41 1.57
N ASN A 46 1.13 -15.80 1.45
CA ASN A 46 2.09 -15.73 2.54
C ASN A 46 1.50 -14.88 3.69
N PRO A 47 1.41 -15.40 4.93
CA PRO A 47 0.81 -14.69 6.06
C PRO A 47 1.44 -13.31 6.29
N ARG A 48 2.73 -13.15 6.00
CA ARG A 48 3.42 -11.84 6.09
C ARG A 48 2.89 -10.84 5.05
N SER A 49 2.67 -11.27 3.81
CA SER A 49 2.11 -10.40 2.76
C SER A 49 0.68 -10.01 3.08
N LEU A 50 -0.10 -10.93 3.63
CA LEU A 50 -1.48 -10.69 4.03
C LEU A 50 -1.55 -9.68 5.18
N ALA A 51 -0.66 -9.79 6.18
CA ALA A 51 -0.53 -8.81 7.25
C ALA A 51 -0.16 -7.41 6.73
N HIS A 52 0.78 -7.32 5.76
CA HIS A 52 1.10 -6.04 5.13
C HIS A 52 -0.06 -5.47 4.31
N ALA A 53 -0.82 -6.32 3.61
CA ALA A 53 -2.01 -5.90 2.88
C ALA A 53 -3.08 -5.33 3.84
N VAL A 54 -3.33 -5.99 4.97
CA VAL A 54 -4.25 -5.51 6.02
C VAL A 54 -3.78 -4.17 6.59
N LEU A 55 -2.48 -4.02 6.85
CA LEU A 55 -1.92 -2.76 7.34
C LEU A 55 -2.13 -1.62 6.32
N HIS A 56 -1.86 -1.88 5.04
CA HIS A 56 -2.10 -0.88 3.99
C HIS A 56 -3.59 -0.55 3.80
N ALA A 57 -4.46 -1.54 3.98
CA ALA A 57 -5.91 -1.35 3.97
C ALA A 57 -6.33 -0.38 5.10
N PHE A 58 -5.83 -0.61 6.32
CA PHE A 58 -6.10 0.24 7.47
C PHE A 58 -5.55 1.65 7.28
N LEU A 59 -4.30 1.79 6.82
CA LEU A 59 -3.68 3.09 6.55
C LEU A 59 -4.46 3.88 5.49
N GLY A 60 -4.93 3.22 4.43
CA GLY A 60 -5.75 3.85 3.38
C GLY A 60 -7.09 4.37 3.91
N GLY A 61 -7.78 3.57 4.75
CA GLY A 61 -9.02 3.98 5.39
C GLY A 61 -8.84 5.16 6.35
N VAL A 62 -7.78 5.13 7.18
CA VAL A 62 -7.44 6.22 8.11
C VAL A 62 -7.12 7.51 7.35
N ALA A 63 -6.33 7.42 6.27
CA ALA A 63 -5.96 8.57 5.46
C ALA A 63 -7.20 9.23 4.82
N VAL A 64 -8.09 8.44 4.22
CA VAL A 64 -9.33 8.97 3.62
C VAL A 64 -10.24 9.56 4.70
N ARG A 65 -10.41 8.88 5.84
CA ARG A 65 -11.20 9.42 6.96
C ARG A 65 -10.66 10.77 7.44
N ALA A 66 -9.35 10.90 7.52
CA ALA A 66 -8.72 12.16 7.92
C ALA A 66 -8.96 13.28 6.89
N LEU A 67 -8.85 12.97 5.60
CA LEU A 67 -9.13 13.90 4.52
C LEU A 67 -10.60 14.35 4.52
N LEU A 68 -11.52 13.41 4.73
CA LEU A 68 -12.95 13.71 4.86
C LEU A 68 -13.23 14.62 6.04
N GLY A 69 -12.63 14.34 7.20
CA GLY A 69 -12.74 15.20 8.38
C GLY A 69 -12.28 16.64 8.11
N LEU A 70 -11.24 16.84 7.30
CA LEU A 70 -10.79 18.17 6.89
C LEU A 70 -11.71 18.85 5.87
N SER A 71 -12.45 18.07 5.06
CA SER A 71 -13.18 18.58 3.89
C SER A 71 -14.38 19.47 4.20
N GLN A 72 -14.77 19.68 5.47
CA GLN A 72 -15.94 20.48 5.92
C GLN A 72 -17.28 20.20 5.18
N GLY A 73 -17.34 19.13 4.38
CA GLY A 73 -18.48 18.81 3.52
C GLY A 73 -19.44 17.82 4.16
N ARG A 74 -20.44 17.40 3.38
CA ARG A 74 -21.48 16.43 3.78
C ARG A 74 -20.94 15.06 4.24
N TYR A 75 -19.67 14.76 3.96
CA TYR A 75 -19.03 13.49 4.28
C TYR A 75 -17.99 13.59 5.38
N SER A 76 -17.87 14.73 6.08
CA SER A 76 -16.89 14.91 7.15
C SER A 76 -17.15 14.01 8.35
N GLU A 77 -18.42 13.85 8.71
CA GLU A 77 -18.87 13.10 9.87
C GLU A 77 -19.42 11.73 9.47
N LEU A 78 -19.09 10.72 10.29
CA LEU A 78 -19.63 9.36 10.18
C LEU A 78 -21.13 9.32 10.53
N VAL A 79 -21.58 10.27 11.34
CA VAL A 79 -22.95 10.34 11.85
C VAL A 79 -23.51 11.71 11.56
N VAL A 80 -24.70 11.76 10.99
CA VAL A 80 -25.42 12.98 10.60
C VAL A 80 -26.82 12.99 11.21
N GLY A 81 -27.43 14.17 11.35
CA GLY A 81 -28.81 14.29 11.80
C GLY A 81 -29.77 13.66 10.78
N CYS A 82 -30.71 12.83 11.25
CA CYS A 82 -31.71 12.23 10.38
C CYS A 82 -32.74 13.28 9.94
N GLY A 83 -32.82 13.59 8.63
CA GLY A 83 -33.94 14.37 8.06
C GLY A 83 -34.19 15.75 8.68
N GLY A 84 -33.16 16.42 9.20
CA GLY A 84 -33.28 17.74 9.86
C GLY A 84 -33.71 17.67 11.33
N ALA A 85 -33.99 16.50 11.88
CA ALA A 85 -34.24 16.31 13.30
C ALA A 85 -32.92 15.96 14.03
N GLU A 86 -32.34 16.96 14.69
CA GLU A 86 -31.12 16.86 15.52
C GLU A 86 -31.18 15.80 16.63
N ARG A 87 -32.38 15.31 16.98
CA ARG A 87 -32.59 14.29 18.02
C ARG A 87 -32.22 12.87 17.58
N HIS A 88 -32.19 12.58 16.28
CA HIS A 88 -31.87 11.25 15.77
C HIS A 88 -30.56 11.28 14.99
N ARG A 89 -29.65 10.38 15.37
CA ARG A 89 -28.34 10.20 14.75
C ARG A 89 -28.41 9.08 13.70
N CYS A 90 -28.20 9.42 12.44
CA CYS A 90 -28.15 8.49 11.32
C CYS A 90 -26.72 8.26 10.86
N LEU A 91 -26.43 7.06 10.37
CA LEU A 91 -25.12 6.74 9.80
C LEU A 91 -24.99 7.37 8.41
N ASN A 92 -23.85 7.98 8.12
CA ASN A 92 -23.56 8.55 6.81
C ASN A 92 -23.01 7.47 5.89
N GLU A 93 -23.90 6.85 5.10
CA GLU A 93 -23.53 5.81 4.13
C GLU A 93 -22.43 6.30 3.17
N GLY A 94 -22.51 7.56 2.72
CA GLY A 94 -21.50 8.15 1.85
C GLY A 94 -20.12 8.20 2.50
N HIS A 95 -20.03 8.58 3.78
CA HIS A 95 -18.76 8.55 4.51
C HIS A 95 -18.17 7.13 4.53
N ILE A 96 -19.01 6.11 4.74
CA ILE A 96 -18.56 4.71 4.79
C ILE A 96 -18.07 4.25 3.42
N PHE A 97 -18.80 4.56 2.35
CA PHE A 97 -18.38 4.22 0.99
C PHE A 97 -17.03 4.85 0.63
N LEU A 98 -16.81 6.13 0.99
CA LEU A 98 -15.53 6.78 0.72
C LEU A 98 -14.39 6.17 1.57
N VAL A 99 -14.62 5.88 2.84
CA VAL A 99 -13.61 5.22 3.69
C VAL A 99 -13.28 3.83 3.14
N LEU A 100 -14.29 3.03 2.75
CA LEU A 100 -14.11 1.72 2.16
C LEU A 100 -13.34 1.79 0.83
N HIS A 101 -13.61 2.81 0.01
CA HIS A 101 -12.82 3.08 -1.19
C HIS A 101 -11.35 3.37 -0.85
N GLY A 102 -11.07 4.11 0.23
CA GLY A 102 -9.71 4.31 0.75
C GLY A 102 -9.02 3.01 1.16
N VAL A 103 -9.74 2.13 1.86
CA VAL A 103 -9.26 0.79 2.25
C VAL A 103 -8.91 -0.03 1.01
N PHE A 104 -9.80 -0.08 0.03
CA PHE A 104 -9.59 -0.81 -1.23
C PHE A 104 -8.41 -0.26 -2.02
N THR A 105 -8.27 1.07 -2.11
CA THR A 105 -7.15 1.74 -2.76
C THR A 105 -5.82 1.39 -2.08
N GLY A 106 -5.78 1.34 -0.74
CA GLY A 106 -4.61 0.93 0.03
C GLY A 106 -4.14 -0.48 -0.32
N VAL A 107 -5.08 -1.43 -0.42
CA VAL A 107 -4.79 -2.81 -0.84
C VAL A 107 -4.30 -2.86 -2.29
N LEU A 108 -4.97 -2.17 -3.22
CA LEU A 108 -4.56 -2.11 -4.63
C LEU A 108 -3.14 -1.56 -4.79
N LEU A 109 -2.78 -0.51 -4.05
CA LEU A 109 -1.42 0.06 -4.08
C LEU A 109 -0.38 -0.91 -3.52
N HIS A 110 -0.72 -1.73 -2.54
CA HIS A 110 0.15 -2.81 -2.06
C HIS A 110 0.33 -3.90 -3.13
N LEU A 111 -0.75 -4.36 -3.75
CA LEU A 111 -0.72 -5.38 -4.81
C LEU A 111 0.07 -4.90 -6.04
N ARG A 112 -0.11 -3.65 -6.46
CA ARG A 112 0.67 -3.04 -7.56
C ARG A 112 2.16 -3.00 -7.24
N ARG A 113 2.54 -2.66 -6.00
CA ARG A 113 3.95 -2.69 -5.57
C ARG A 113 4.53 -4.09 -5.58
N LEU A 114 3.74 -5.09 -5.17
CA LEU A 114 4.16 -6.49 -5.22
C LEU A 114 4.36 -6.99 -6.66
N SER A 115 3.47 -6.60 -7.59
CA SER A 115 3.60 -6.92 -9.01
C SER A 115 4.76 -6.17 -9.70
N GLY A 116 4.99 -4.90 -9.35
CA GLY A 116 6.12 -4.11 -9.85
C GLY A 116 7.48 -4.68 -9.43
N ARG A 117 7.58 -5.21 -8.20
CA ARG A 117 8.79 -5.88 -7.69
C ARG A 117 9.21 -7.12 -8.47
N GLN A 118 8.31 -7.73 -9.25
CA GLN A 118 8.64 -8.89 -10.08
C GLN A 118 9.46 -8.53 -11.34
N HIS A 119 9.49 -7.25 -11.73
CA HIS A 119 10.16 -6.80 -12.96
C HIS A 119 11.63 -6.36 -12.74
N CYS A 120 12.16 -6.45 -11.53
CA CYS A 120 13.54 -6.04 -11.21
C CYS A 120 14.52 -7.22 -11.27
N LEU A 121 14.84 -7.66 -12.49
CA LEU A 121 16.09 -8.40 -12.77
C LEU A 121 16.75 -7.78 -14.00
N SER A 122 17.26 -6.55 -13.87
CA SER A 122 18.36 -6.12 -14.74
C SER A 122 19.64 -6.74 -14.18
N PHE A 123 19.89 -8.01 -14.52
CA PHE A 123 21.24 -8.53 -14.38
C PHE A 123 22.14 -7.72 -15.32
N PRO A 124 23.15 -6.99 -14.84
CA PRO A 124 24.19 -6.51 -15.73
C PRO A 124 24.79 -7.73 -16.44
N VAL A 125 25.03 -7.62 -17.74
CA VAL A 125 25.52 -8.69 -18.61
C VAL A 125 26.86 -9.23 -18.08
N ILE A 126 26.84 -10.26 -17.24
CA ILE A 126 28.02 -11.05 -16.85
C ILE A 126 28.25 -12.20 -17.87
N GLN A 127 27.54 -12.20 -19.01
CA GLN A 127 27.64 -13.28 -20.00
C GLN A 127 28.90 -13.20 -20.90
N LEU A 128 29.67 -12.10 -20.87
CA LEU A 128 30.88 -11.98 -21.70
C LEU A 128 32.11 -12.70 -21.13
N LYS A 129 32.15 -13.01 -19.82
CA LYS A 129 33.33 -13.65 -19.20
C LYS A 129 33.32 -15.18 -19.29
N PHE A 130 32.15 -15.80 -19.39
CA PHE A 130 32.04 -17.27 -19.44
C PHE A 130 32.08 -17.85 -20.86
N ALA A 131 31.91 -17.04 -21.90
CA ALA A 131 32.08 -17.50 -23.28
C ALA A 131 33.56 -17.79 -23.63
N ASN A 132 34.49 -17.02 -23.08
CA ASN A 132 35.93 -17.20 -23.36
C ASN A 132 36.57 -18.38 -22.64
N ALA A 133 35.96 -18.91 -21.57
CA ALA A 133 36.49 -20.10 -20.90
C ALA A 133 36.35 -21.37 -21.77
N ARG A 134 35.32 -21.44 -22.62
CA ARG A 134 35.13 -22.59 -23.52
C ARG A 134 36.04 -22.55 -24.74
N SER A 135 36.48 -21.36 -25.16
CA SER A 135 37.45 -21.20 -26.25
C SER A 135 38.88 -21.57 -25.86
N GLN A 136 39.24 -21.48 -24.58
CA GLN A 136 40.59 -21.79 -24.12
C GLN A 136 40.82 -23.29 -23.87
N VAL A 137 39.76 -24.05 -23.60
CA VAL A 137 39.88 -25.52 -23.42
C VAL A 137 40.00 -26.24 -24.77
N ASN A 138 39.41 -25.71 -25.84
CA ASN A 138 39.51 -26.30 -27.19
C ASN A 138 40.79 -25.93 -27.95
N LEU A 139 41.72 -25.18 -27.34
CA LEU A 139 42.99 -24.78 -27.98
C LEU A 139 44.22 -25.48 -27.35
N VAL A 140 44.02 -26.37 -26.37
CA VAL A 140 45.07 -27.10 -25.64
C VAL A 140 44.92 -28.62 -25.81
N LEU A 141 44.23 -29.06 -26.85
CA LEU A 141 44.11 -30.47 -27.24
C LEU A 141 44.51 -30.65 -28.70
#